data_AF-A0A2E5UF69-F1
#
_entry.id   AF-A0A2E5UF69-F1
#
_cell.length_a   1.000
_cell.length_b   1.000
_cell.length_c   1.000
_cell.angle_alpha   90.00
_cell.angle_beta   90.00
_cell.angle_gamma   90.00
#
_symmetry.space_group_name_H-M   'P 1'
#
loop_
_entity.id
_entity.type
_entity.pdbx_description
1 polymer ?
#
loop_
_entity_poly.entity_id
_entity_poly.type
_entity_poly.pdbx_seq_one_letter_code
_entity_poly.pdbx_strand_id
1 'polypeptide(L)' 'MGFAGRVKCFARRKGEGAIDMAVHYPRRTSKIKRARSIGFRARMKTKNGRKIISRQRRIGRKIS' A
#
# COMPACT_ATOMS: atom_id res chain seq x y z
N MET A 1 -21.44 5.92 -35.07
CA MET A 1 -21.97 6.60 -33.88
C MET A 1 -21.90 5.58 -32.73
N GLY A 2 -21.03 5.57 -31.73
CA GLY A 2 -20.19 6.58 -31.10
C GLY A 2 -20.21 6.35 -29.58
N PHE A 3 -19.91 5.15 -29.09
CA PHE A 3 -19.84 4.86 -27.64
C PHE A 3 -18.54 5.46 -27.08
N ALA A 4 -18.59 6.75 -26.73
CA ALA A 4 -17.51 7.42 -26.04
C ALA A 4 -17.33 6.81 -24.64
N GLY A 5 -16.30 5.96 -24.52
CA GLY A 5 -15.81 5.42 -23.26
C GLY A 5 -15.47 6.54 -22.29
N ARG A 6 -16.24 6.65 -21.21
CA ARG A 6 -15.92 7.51 -20.07
C ARG A 6 -14.88 6.81 -19.20
N VAL A 7 -13.66 6.66 -19.73
CA VAL A 7 -12.48 6.47 -18.89
C VAL A 7 -12.41 7.72 -18.02
N LYS A 8 -12.82 7.58 -16.75
CA LYS A 8 -12.53 8.56 -15.72
C LYS A 8 -11.01 8.62 -15.64
N CYS A 9 -10.41 9.54 -16.38
CA CYS A 9 -9.11 10.10 -16.09
C CYS A 9 -9.18 10.52 -14.62
N PHE A 10 -8.69 9.65 -13.74
CA PHE A 10 -8.63 9.89 -12.31
C PHE A 10 -7.56 10.95 -12.12
N ALA A 11 -7.97 12.20 -12.33
CA ALA A 11 -7.19 13.40 -12.14
C ALA A 11 -6.65 13.37 -10.70
N ARG A 12 -5.38 13.00 -10.57
CA ARG A 12 -4.68 13.09 -9.30
C ARG A 12 -4.34 14.56 -9.11
N ARG A 13 -5.26 15.32 -8.51
CA ARG A 13 -4.96 16.63 -7.91
C ARG A 13 -3.68 16.49 -7.09
N LYS A 14 -2.62 17.11 -7.58
CA LYS A 14 -1.34 17.30 -6.90
C LYS A 14 -1.41 18.68 -6.24
N GLY A 15 -1.79 18.70 -4.98
CA GLY A 15 -1.81 19.82 -4.05
C GLY A 15 -2.29 19.21 -2.73
N GLU A 16 -1.65 19.37 -1.57
CA GLU A 16 -0.78 20.44 -1.11
C GLU A 16 0.43 19.86 -0.34
N GLY A 17 1.58 20.55 -0.42
CA GLY A 17 2.68 20.37 0.51
C GLY A 17 2.45 21.28 1.70
N ALA A 18 2.17 20.71 2.87
CA ALA A 18 2.21 21.39 4.16
C ALA A 18 2.17 20.34 5.28
N ILE A 19 3.34 19.97 5.81
CA ILE A 19 3.78 20.22 7.18
C ILE A 19 5.13 19.53 7.39
N ASP A 20 6.18 20.33 7.20
CA ASP A 20 7.53 20.07 7.68
C ASP A 20 7.50 20.24 9.21
N MET A 21 7.41 19.15 9.95
CA MET A 21 8.04 18.94 11.27
C MET A 21 8.02 17.43 11.57
N ALA A 22 9.21 16.81 11.57
CA ALA A 22 9.52 15.45 12.02
C ALA A 22 9.50 14.25 11.03
N VAL A 23 9.55 14.44 9.70
CA VAL A 23 9.93 13.34 8.77
C VAL A 23 11.03 13.78 7.83
N HIS A 24 12.28 13.72 8.31
CA HIS A 24 13.46 13.95 7.49
C HIS A 24 13.45 13.01 6.27
N TYR A 25 13.33 13.64 5.10
CA TYR A 25 13.03 13.11 3.77
C TYR A 25 11.65 12.46 3.59
N PRO A 26 10.69 13.17 2.96
CA PRO A 26 9.43 12.56 2.54
C PRO A 26 9.72 11.42 1.57
N ARG A 27 9.55 10.17 2.02
CA ARG A 27 9.76 8.99 1.17
C ARG A 27 8.63 8.89 0.16
N ARG A 28 8.98 8.70 -1.11
CA ARG A 28 8.01 8.46 -2.19
C ARG A 28 7.10 7.28 -1.83
N THR A 29 5.81 7.55 -1.61
CA THR A 29 4.81 6.51 -1.30
C THR A 29 4.41 5.75 -2.57
N SER A 30 5.12 4.66 -2.88
CA SER A 30 4.76 3.76 -3.99
C SER A 30 3.93 2.58 -3.49
N LYS A 31 2.67 2.50 -3.93
CA LYS A 31 1.75 1.38 -3.61
C LYS A 31 2.26 0.04 -4.14
N ILE A 32 2.87 0.06 -5.33
CA ILE A 32 3.45 -1.12 -5.98
C ILE A 32 4.60 -1.68 -5.14
N LYS A 33 5.52 -0.83 -4.68
CA LYS A 33 6.64 -1.25 -3.82
C LYS A 33 6.14 -1.86 -2.51
N ARG A 34 5.13 -1.24 -1.88
CA ARG A 34 4.53 -1.73 -0.64
C ARG A 34 3.92 -3.13 -0.80
N ALA A 35 3.13 -3.35 -1.85
CA ALA A 35 2.49 -4.65 -2.09
C ALA A 35 3.52 -5.77 -2.32
N ARG A 36 4.61 -5.46 -3.04
CA ARG A 36 5.69 -6.42 -3.33
C ARG A 36 6.54 -6.76 -2.10
N SER A 37 6.85 -5.78 -1.25
CA SER A 37 7.74 -5.98 -0.10
C SER A 37 7.04 -6.56 1.12
N ILE A 38 5.87 -6.02 1.48
CA ILE A 38 5.20 -6.35 2.76
C ILE A 38 3.81 -6.95 2.61
N GLY A 39 3.29 -7.08 1.39
CA GLY A 39 1.94 -7.61 1.14
C GLY A 39 1.77 -9.08 1.52
N PHE A 40 0.51 -9.52 1.59
CA PHE A 40 0.14 -10.88 1.99
C PHE A 40 0.88 -11.97 1.19
N ARG A 41 0.93 -11.83 -0.14
CA ARG A 41 1.63 -12.78 -1.03
C ARG A 41 3.11 -12.91 -0.68
N ALA A 42 3.79 -11.79 -0.40
CA ALA A 42 5.19 -11.78 -0.01
C ALA A 42 5.42 -12.49 1.33
N ARG A 43 4.49 -12.33 2.29
CA ARG A 43 4.53 -13.03 3.59
C ARG A 43 4.31 -14.54 3.44
N MET A 44 3.40 -14.96 2.56
CA MET A 44 3.09 -16.39 2.38
C MET A 44 4.20 -17.17 1.66
N LYS A 45 5.08 -16.50 0.91
CA LYS A 45 6.21 -17.14 0.22
C LYS A 45 7.21 -17.79 1.18
N THR A 46 7.41 -17.24 2.38
CA THR A 46 8.47 -17.67 3.31
C THR A 46 7.90 -18.32 4.56
N LYS A 47 8.67 -19.25 5.17
CA LYS A 47 8.31 -19.87 6.46
C LYS A 47 8.14 -18.80 7.56
N ASN A 48 9.05 -17.83 7.63
CA ASN A 48 9.02 -16.78 8.65
C ASN A 48 7.85 -15.81 8.46
N GLY A 49 7.48 -15.48 7.22
CA GLY A 49 6.31 -14.64 6.95
C GLY A 49 5.01 -15.31 7.41
N ARG A 50 4.87 -16.63 7.24
CA ARG A 50 3.73 -17.40 7.78
C ARG A 50 3.67 -17.36 9.31
N LYS A 51 4.81 -17.46 9.99
CA LYS A 51 4.88 -17.33 11.47
C LYS A 51 4.39 -15.96 11.95
N ILE A 52 4.77 -14.89 11.26
CA ILE A 52 4.33 -13.52 11.58
C ILE A 52 2.80 -13.42 11.45
N ILE A 53 2.23 -13.89 10.33
CA ILE A 53 0.77 -13.90 10.12
C ILE A 53 0.06 -14.67 11.22
N SER A 54 0.55 -15.86 11.58
CA SER A 54 -0.01 -16.68 12.66
C SER A 54 0.00 -15.96 14.01
N ARG A 55 1.11 -15.28 14.36
CA ARG A 55 1.19 -14.47 15.58
C ARG A 55 0.17 -13.32 15.58
N GLN A 56 0.05 -12.59 14.47
CA GLN A 56 -0.90 -11.48 14.37
C GLN A 56 -2.35 -11.94 14.45
N ARG A 57 -2.68 -13.11 13.88
CA ARG A 57 -4.01 -13.73 14.01
C ARG A 57 -4.31 -14.12 15.46
N ARG A 58 -3.34 -14.69 16.18
CA ARG A 58 -3.51 -15.07 17.60
C ARG A 58 -3.82 -13.86 18.48
N ILE A 59 -3.21 -12.72 18.19
CA ILE A 59 -3.45 -11.46 18.93
C ILE A 59 -4.79 -10.81 18.50
N GLY A 60 -5.42 -11.28 17.41
CA GLY A 60 -6.66 -10.70 16.89
C GLY A 60 -6.44 -9.45 16.02
N ARG A 61 -5.21 -9.22 15.51
CA ARG A 61 -4.96 -8.10 14.59
C ARG A 61 -5.56 -8.39 13.22
N LYS A 62 -6.27 -7.41 12.65
CA LYS A 62 -6.75 -7.47 11.27
C LYS A 62 -5.57 -7.45 10.30
N ILE A 63 -5.48 -8.48 9.45
CA ILE A 63 -4.42 -8.62 8.46
C ILE A 63 -4.99 -8.22 7.10
N SER A 64 -4.47 -7.13 6.53
CA SER A 64 -4.80 -6.61 5.20
C SER A 64 -3.71 -6.91 4.18
#